data_AF-A0A1I2XD87-F1
#
_entry.id   AF-A0A1I2XD87-F1
#
_cell.length_a   1.000
_cell.length_b   1.000
_cell.length_c   1.000
_cell.angle_alpha   90.00
_cell.angle_beta   90.00
_cell.angle_gamma   90.00
#
_symmetry.space_group_name_H-M   'P 1'
#
loop_
_entity.id
_entity.type
_entity.pdbx_description
1 polymer ?
#
loop_
_entity_poly.entity_id
_entity_poly.type
_entity_poly.pdbx_seq_one_letter_code
_entity_poly.pdbx_strand_id
1 'polypeptide(L)'
;MDFFCSKDQEVKATTVNWRIYKLVQEGIITRVSRGEFKLGFGKSYSPGLSNQQISLYRKLKTEFPFLSICIWNTSVINEFMLHQPGRFYNLVEVEKEGMESLFYFLKDKNIPVYLDPTPELIRRYVNDVKDPWIVKLLVTESPTQEINGITTVTLEKILVDIFCEAFLFDAQQGSEMDQIFKEAFEKYAISESKMLRYASRRRKKQELEIYLKEISIYRQQF
;
A
#
# COMPACT_ATOMS: atom_id res chain seq x y z
N MET A 1 -24.56 -6.32 18.60
CA MET A 1 -25.69 -5.50 19.10
C MET A 1 -25.87 -5.69 20.59
N ASP A 2 -25.73 -6.91 21.08
CA ASP A 2 -25.93 -7.32 22.48
C ASP A 2 -25.16 -6.48 23.51
N PHE A 3 -23.91 -6.10 23.23
CA PHE A 3 -23.14 -5.20 24.12
C PHE A 3 -23.72 -3.78 24.24
N PHE A 4 -24.22 -3.22 23.14
CA PHE A 4 -24.83 -1.87 23.18
C PHE A 4 -26.25 -1.93 23.74
N CYS A 5 -27.02 -2.97 23.41
CA CYS A 5 -28.35 -3.21 23.95
C CYS A 5 -28.34 -3.50 25.46
N SER A 6 -27.26 -4.08 26.01
CA SER A 6 -27.12 -4.31 27.46
C SER A 6 -26.81 -3.03 28.25
N LYS A 7 -26.33 -1.98 27.56
CA LYS A 7 -26.03 -0.66 28.15
C LYS A 7 -27.14 0.37 27.89
N ASP A 8 -27.86 0.23 26.78
CA ASP A 8 -28.95 1.10 26.37
C ASP A 8 -29.91 0.33 25.45
N GLN A 9 -31.08 -0.03 26.00
CA GLN A 9 -32.00 -1.00 25.41
C GLN A 9 -32.72 -0.48 24.15
N GLU A 10 -32.74 0.84 23.92
CA GLU A 10 -33.41 1.50 22.78
C GLU A 10 -32.45 2.03 21.71
N VAL A 11 -31.16 1.69 21.77
CA VAL A 11 -30.18 2.20 20.81
C VAL A 11 -30.49 1.70 19.38
N LYS A 12 -30.80 2.66 18.50
CA LYS A 12 -31.03 2.41 17.06
C LYS A 12 -29.76 1.85 16.40
N ALA A 13 -29.93 0.93 15.45
CA ALA A 13 -28.81 0.36 14.68
C ALA A 13 -27.98 1.42 13.95
N THR A 14 -28.60 2.51 13.49
CA THR A 14 -27.91 3.66 12.88
C THR A 14 -26.97 4.36 13.87
N THR A 15 -27.38 4.50 15.13
CA THR A 15 -26.57 5.05 16.21
C THR A 15 -25.39 4.14 16.56
N VAL A 16 -25.59 2.82 16.58
CA VAL A 16 -24.49 1.86 16.76
C VAL A 16 -23.48 1.96 15.62
N ASN A 17 -23.95 2.01 14.37
CA ASN A 17 -23.09 2.15 13.22
C ASN A 17 -22.29 3.45 13.26
N TRP A 18 -22.91 4.57 13.69
CA TRP A 18 -22.20 5.84 13.85
C TRP A 18 -21.16 5.79 14.97
N ARG A 19 -21.47 5.15 16.11
CA ARG A 19 -20.52 4.96 17.22
C ARG A 19 -19.34 4.08 16.81
N ILE A 20 -19.59 2.97 16.12
CA ILE A 20 -18.55 2.11 15.57
C ILE A 20 -17.70 2.88 14.55
N TYR A 21 -18.33 3.64 13.65
CA TYR A 21 -17.62 4.50 12.70
C TYR A 21 -16.70 5.49 13.42
N LYS A 22 -17.19 6.14 14.49
CA LYS A 22 -16.39 7.06 15.31
C LYS A 22 -15.21 6.37 15.98
N LEU A 23 -15.40 5.20 16.59
CA LEU A 23 -14.33 4.42 17.23
C LEU A 23 -13.27 3.93 16.22
N VAL A 24 -13.67 3.65 14.98
CA VAL A 24 -12.74 3.35 13.88
C VAL A 24 -11.97 4.60 13.43
N GLN A 25 -12.63 5.75 13.32
CA GLN A 25 -11.96 7.02 13.01
C GLN A 25 -10.96 7.43 14.11
N GLU A 26 -11.30 7.17 15.37
CA GLU A 26 -10.44 7.44 16.54
C GLU A 26 -9.35 6.38 16.74
N GLY A 27 -9.30 5.32 15.92
CA GLY A 27 -8.30 4.26 15.98
C GLY A 27 -8.40 3.35 17.21
N ILE A 28 -9.49 3.44 17.98
CA ILE A 28 -9.73 2.67 19.21
C ILE A 28 -10.10 1.22 18.87
N ILE A 29 -10.79 1.03 17.74
CA ILE A 29 -11.12 -0.29 17.20
C ILE A 29 -10.76 -0.36 15.73
N THR A 30 -10.29 -1.53 15.30
CA THR A 30 -10.03 -1.82 13.89
C THR A 30 -11.04 -2.84 13.39
N ARG A 31 -11.60 -2.62 12.21
CA ARG A 31 -12.51 -3.59 11.58
C ARG A 31 -11.71 -4.76 11.05
N VAL A 32 -12.01 -5.96 11.53
CA VAL A 32 -11.35 -7.21 11.11
C VAL A 32 -12.17 -7.91 10.03
N SER A 33 -13.51 -7.85 10.10
CA SER A 33 -14.38 -8.46 9.09
C SER A 33 -15.77 -7.79 9.05
N ARG A 34 -16.77 -8.40 8.39
CA ARG A 34 -18.13 -7.85 8.38
C ARG A 34 -18.81 -8.03 9.74
N GLY A 35 -18.70 -6.99 10.57
CA GLY A 35 -19.33 -6.93 11.89
C GLY A 35 -18.38 -7.25 13.04
N GLU A 36 -17.14 -7.63 12.74
CA GLU A 36 -16.12 -7.93 13.75
C GLU A 36 -15.08 -6.80 13.84
N PHE A 37 -14.78 -6.42 15.08
CA PHE A 37 -13.86 -5.35 15.41
C PHE A 37 -12.92 -5.82 16.53
N LYS A 38 -11.64 -5.44 16.44
CA LYS A 38 -10.64 -5.72 17.48
C LYS A 38 -10.37 -4.43 18.26
N LEU A 39 -10.34 -4.54 19.59
CA LEU A 39 -10.00 -3.45 20.50
C LEU A 39 -8.48 -3.26 20.50
N GLY A 40 -8.03 -2.01 20.34
CA GLY A 40 -6.62 -1.66 20.38
C GLY A 40 -6.33 -0.50 19.44
N PHE A 41 -5.33 0.31 19.81
CA PHE A 41 -4.74 1.32 18.93
C PHE A 41 -4.11 0.60 17.75
N GLY A 42 -4.88 0.39 16.69
CA GLY A 42 -4.32 -0.06 15.43
C GLY A 42 -3.34 1.02 14.98
N LYS A 43 -2.04 0.74 15.08
CA LYS A 43 -1.01 1.69 14.69
C LYS A 43 -1.28 2.05 13.23
N SER A 44 -1.30 3.35 12.91
CA SER A 44 -1.36 3.80 11.52
C SER A 44 0.02 3.63 10.90
N TYR A 45 0.07 3.06 9.70
CA TYR A 45 1.32 2.83 9.00
C TYR A 45 1.82 4.12 8.33
N SER A 46 3.06 4.50 8.64
CA SER A 46 3.72 5.69 8.09
C SER A 46 5.08 5.26 7.51
N PRO A 47 5.22 5.06 6.19
CA PRO A 47 6.48 4.65 5.59
C PRO A 47 7.55 5.73 5.75
N GLY A 48 8.80 5.29 5.92
CA GLY A 48 9.94 6.20 5.92
C GLY A 48 10.16 6.84 4.55
N LEU A 49 10.54 8.12 4.53
CA LEU A 49 10.89 8.87 3.33
C LEU A 49 12.35 9.32 3.40
N SER A 50 13.13 9.00 2.37
CA SER A 50 14.52 9.44 2.26
C SER A 50 14.62 10.89 1.78
N ASN A 51 15.74 11.54 2.07
CA ASN A 51 16.03 12.89 1.57
C ASN A 51 16.00 12.96 0.03
N GLN A 52 16.41 11.89 -0.64
CA GLN A 52 16.36 11.80 -2.10
C GLN A 52 14.92 11.82 -2.61
N GLN A 53 14.02 11.06 -1.99
CA GLN A 53 12.59 11.03 -2.33
C GLN A 53 11.93 12.38 -2.07
N ILE A 54 12.17 12.99 -0.90
CA ILE A 54 11.61 14.29 -0.55
C ILE A 54 12.07 15.37 -1.53
N SER A 55 13.37 15.42 -1.83
CA SER A 55 13.94 16.36 -2.80
C SER A 55 13.34 16.15 -4.19
N LEU A 56 13.21 14.90 -4.65
CA LEU A 56 12.68 14.63 -5.97
C LEU A 56 11.20 15.00 -6.07
N TYR A 57 10.39 14.62 -5.08
CA TYR A 57 8.97 14.94 -5.06
C TYR A 57 8.71 16.44 -5.16
N ARG A 58 9.46 17.26 -4.41
CA ARG A 58 9.34 18.73 -4.47
C ARG A 58 9.66 19.28 -5.85
N LYS A 59 10.71 18.77 -6.52
CA LYS A 59 11.04 19.15 -7.90
C LYS A 59 9.91 18.77 -8.85
N LEU A 60 9.41 17.54 -8.74
CA LEU A 60 8.31 17.06 -9.58
C LEU A 60 7.04 17.89 -9.38
N LYS A 61 6.70 18.28 -8.14
CA LYS A 61 5.53 19.14 -7.89
C LYS A 61 5.72 20.59 -8.36
N THR A 62 6.95 21.06 -8.48
CA THR A 62 7.23 22.39 -9.05
C THR A 62 7.04 22.37 -10.58
N GLU A 63 7.51 21.32 -11.24
CA GLU A 63 7.47 21.18 -12.70
C GLU A 63 6.10 20.68 -13.21
N PHE A 64 5.45 19.81 -12.43
CA PHE A 64 4.17 19.18 -12.75
C PHE A 64 3.16 19.43 -11.62
N PRO A 65 2.73 20.70 -11.41
CA PRO A 65 1.91 21.08 -10.25
C PRO A 65 0.55 20.39 -10.20
N PHE A 66 -0.02 20.07 -11.37
CA PHE A 66 -1.33 19.44 -11.49
C PHE A 66 -1.29 17.91 -11.50
N LEU A 67 -0.11 17.29 -11.59
CA LEU A 67 0.00 15.85 -11.70
C LEU A 67 -0.20 15.21 -10.33
N SER A 68 -1.06 14.19 -10.26
CA SER A 68 -1.12 13.31 -9.08
C SER A 68 0.15 12.47 -9.03
N ILE A 69 0.89 12.55 -7.92
CA ILE A 69 2.18 11.86 -7.75
C ILE A 69 2.16 11.09 -6.44
N CYS A 70 2.54 9.82 -6.46
CA CYS A 70 2.83 9.03 -5.27
C CYS A 70 4.28 8.55 -5.33
N ILE A 71 5.05 8.74 -4.26
CA ILE A 71 6.47 8.36 -4.20
C ILE A 71 6.73 7.44 -3.02
N TRP A 72 7.44 6.33 -3.25
CA TRP A 72 7.83 5.40 -2.19
C TRP A 72 9.01 4.53 -2.62
N ASN A 73 9.54 3.71 -1.72
CA ASN A 73 10.65 2.79 -2.01
C ASN A 73 10.30 1.40 -1.49
N THR A 74 10.65 0.34 -2.21
CA THR A 74 10.28 -1.03 -1.82
C THR A 74 10.93 -1.51 -0.52
N SER A 75 11.99 -0.87 -0.04
CA SER A 75 12.59 -1.15 1.28
C SER A 75 11.63 -0.97 2.45
N VAL A 76 10.54 -0.20 2.29
CA VAL A 76 9.52 -0.04 3.34
C VAL A 76 8.78 -1.35 3.64
N ILE A 77 8.89 -2.36 2.75
CA ILE A 77 8.31 -3.69 2.92
C ILE A 77 9.14 -4.53 3.91
N ASN A 78 10.43 -4.21 4.12
CA ASN A 78 11.36 -5.00 4.93
C ASN A 78 10.92 -5.22 6.37
N GLU A 79 10.13 -4.31 6.95
CA GLU A 79 9.58 -4.44 8.30
C GLU A 79 8.64 -5.66 8.46
N PHE A 80 8.10 -6.15 7.35
CA PHE A 80 7.16 -7.27 7.29
C PHE A 80 7.82 -8.56 6.77
N MET A 81 9.08 -8.49 6.37
CA MET A 81 9.81 -9.59 5.76
C MET A 81 10.66 -10.34 6.79
N LEU A 82 10.72 -11.67 6.65
CA LEU A 82 11.73 -12.50 7.29
C LEU A 82 13.05 -12.43 6.51
N HIS A 83 12.98 -12.48 5.18
CA HIS A 83 14.16 -12.46 4.30
C HIS A 83 14.23 -11.15 3.53
N GLN A 84 15.06 -10.22 4.00
CA GLN A 84 15.16 -8.90 3.38
C GLN A 84 16.03 -8.94 2.11
N PRO A 85 15.55 -8.45 0.96
CA PRO A 85 16.35 -8.40 -0.25
C PRO A 85 17.43 -7.32 -0.11
N GLY A 86 18.56 -7.50 -0.81
CA GLY A 86 19.62 -6.49 -0.89
C GLY A 86 19.42 -5.43 -1.97
N ARG A 87 18.26 -5.42 -2.63
CA ARG A 87 17.95 -4.55 -3.79
C ARG A 87 16.55 -3.96 -3.63
N PHE A 88 16.43 -2.67 -3.86
CA PHE A 88 15.19 -1.92 -3.73
C PHE A 88 14.97 -1.01 -4.94
N TYR A 89 13.72 -0.62 -5.14
CA TYR A 89 13.32 0.29 -6.21
C TYR A 89 12.68 1.52 -5.62
N ASN A 90 13.01 2.69 -6.18
CA ASN A 90 12.28 3.92 -5.91
C ASN A 90 11.11 4.01 -6.91
N LEU A 91 9.88 3.97 -6.42
CA LEU A 91 8.68 4.01 -7.24
C LEU A 91 8.13 5.43 -7.27
N VAL A 92 7.88 5.94 -8.48
CA VAL A 92 7.15 7.18 -8.73
C VAL A 92 5.95 6.85 -9.58
N GLU A 93 4.78 6.97 -9.00
CA GLU A 93 3.53 6.66 -9.66
C GLU A 93 2.80 7.94 -10.02
N VAL A 94 2.37 8.03 -11.28
CA VAL A 94 1.64 9.19 -11.81
C VAL A 94 0.49 8.77 -12.72
N GLU A 95 -0.42 9.69 -12.97
CA GLU A 95 -1.48 9.51 -13.98
C GLU A 95 -0.88 9.21 -15.35
N LYS A 96 -1.63 8.47 -16.18
CA LYS A 96 -1.15 7.93 -17.45
C LYS A 96 -0.57 9.01 -18.35
N GLU A 97 -1.23 10.17 -18.37
CA GLU A 97 -0.89 11.33 -19.17
C GLU A 97 0.47 11.94 -18.80
N GLY A 98 0.92 11.77 -17.55
CA GLY A 98 2.20 12.32 -17.06
C GLY A 98 3.36 11.33 -17.04
N MET A 99 3.14 10.04 -17.32
CA MET A 99 4.17 9.00 -17.19
C MET A 99 5.38 9.26 -18.09
N GLU A 100 5.15 9.52 -19.37
CA GLU A 100 6.26 9.77 -20.32
C GLU A 100 6.99 11.08 -20.00
N SER A 101 6.26 12.16 -19.74
CA SER A 101 6.84 13.45 -19.39
C SER A 101 7.74 13.37 -18.15
N LEU A 102 7.27 12.66 -17.11
CA LEU A 102 8.06 12.44 -15.90
C LEU A 102 9.28 11.57 -16.18
N PHE A 103 9.13 10.49 -16.96
CA PHE A 103 10.24 9.63 -17.34
C PHE A 103 11.37 10.40 -18.04
N TYR A 104 11.04 11.17 -19.08
CA TYR A 104 12.04 11.97 -19.80
C TYR A 104 12.64 13.07 -18.93
N PHE A 105 11.84 13.72 -18.08
CA PHE A 105 12.35 14.69 -17.10
C PHE A 105 13.41 14.10 -16.15
N LEU A 106 13.18 12.88 -15.66
CA LEU A 106 14.17 12.19 -14.81
C LEU A 106 15.41 11.78 -15.62
N LYS A 107 15.20 11.29 -16.85
CA LYS A 107 16.28 10.88 -17.76
C LYS A 107 17.21 12.05 -18.11
N ASP A 108 16.67 13.22 -18.39
CA ASP A 108 17.43 14.45 -18.71
C ASP A 108 18.28 14.92 -17.52
N LYS A 109 17.91 14.53 -16.30
CA LYS A 109 18.69 14.77 -15.08
C LYS A 109 19.70 13.67 -14.78
N ASN A 110 19.93 12.74 -15.71
CA ASN A 110 20.80 11.56 -15.56
C ASN A 110 20.43 10.68 -14.35
N ILE A 111 19.15 10.67 -13.97
CA ILE A 111 18.66 9.78 -12.92
C ILE A 111 18.42 8.40 -13.56
N PRO A 112 18.98 7.29 -13.01
CA PRO A 112 18.68 5.96 -13.50
C PRO A 112 17.19 5.65 -13.33
N VAL A 113 16.46 5.68 -14.44
CA VAL A 113 15.00 5.60 -14.47
C VAL A 113 14.52 4.63 -15.54
N TYR A 114 13.45 3.90 -15.23
CA TYR A 114 12.78 2.97 -16.12
C TYR A 114 11.29 3.26 -16.16
N LEU A 115 10.71 3.30 -17.36
CA LEU A 115 9.27 3.47 -17.56
C LEU A 115 8.60 2.11 -17.62
N ASP A 116 7.76 1.81 -16.63
CA ASP A 116 6.95 0.58 -16.52
C ASP A 116 7.65 -0.68 -17.08
N PRO A 117 8.83 -1.06 -16.54
CA PRO A 117 9.70 -2.04 -17.16
C PRO A 117 9.04 -3.42 -17.20
N THR A 118 9.21 -4.11 -18.32
CA THR A 118 8.78 -5.50 -18.46
C THR A 118 9.64 -6.43 -17.58
N PRO A 119 9.17 -7.64 -17.26
CA PRO A 119 9.95 -8.61 -16.47
C PRO A 119 11.33 -8.91 -17.08
N GLU A 120 11.44 -8.88 -18.41
CA GLU A 120 12.72 -9.05 -19.10
C GLU A 120 13.66 -7.86 -18.86
N LEU A 121 13.15 -6.63 -18.95
CA LEU A 121 13.93 -5.43 -18.66
C LEU A 121 14.39 -5.38 -17.21
N ILE A 122 13.52 -5.79 -16.27
CA ILE A 122 13.87 -5.87 -14.85
C ILE A 122 15.08 -6.78 -14.66
N ARG A 123 14.99 -8.02 -15.16
CA ARG A 123 16.05 -9.02 -15.02
C ARG A 123 17.37 -8.62 -15.68
N ARG A 124 17.32 -8.00 -16.86
CA ARG A 124 18.51 -7.69 -17.66
C ARG A 124 19.19 -6.38 -17.32
N TYR A 125 18.45 -5.40 -16.82
CA TYR A 125 18.96 -4.02 -16.73
C TYR A 125 18.67 -3.33 -15.40
N VAL A 126 17.47 -3.50 -14.85
CA VAL A 126 17.08 -2.79 -13.61
C VAL A 126 17.85 -3.36 -12.41
N ASN A 127 18.00 -4.69 -12.38
CA ASN A 127 18.63 -5.42 -11.30
C ASN A 127 20.13 -5.09 -11.08
N ASP A 128 20.81 -4.59 -12.11
CA ASP A 128 22.24 -4.24 -12.04
C ASP A 128 22.47 -2.78 -11.59
N VAL A 129 21.40 -1.99 -11.48
CA VAL A 129 21.46 -0.62 -10.99
C VAL A 129 21.09 -0.60 -9.51
N LYS A 130 21.87 0.16 -8.72
CA LYS A 130 21.55 0.39 -7.31
C LYS A 130 20.40 1.41 -7.18
N ASP A 131 19.34 1.02 -6.47
CA ASP A 131 18.19 1.85 -6.12
C ASP A 131 17.56 2.64 -7.31
N PRO A 132 17.25 1.98 -8.44
CA PRO A 132 16.76 2.67 -9.64
C PRO A 132 15.37 3.26 -9.41
N TRP A 133 15.05 4.30 -10.18
CA TRP A 133 13.72 4.87 -10.23
C TRP A 133 12.86 4.13 -11.24
N ILE A 134 11.62 3.84 -10.87
CA ILE A 134 10.63 3.23 -11.77
C ILE A 134 9.41 4.13 -11.82
N VAL A 135 9.06 4.56 -13.03
CA VAL A 135 7.84 5.32 -13.31
C VAL A 135 6.72 4.33 -13.59
N LYS A 136 5.64 4.41 -12.81
CA LYS A 136 4.49 3.50 -12.88
C LYS A 136 3.19 4.28 -13.00
N LEU A 137 2.16 3.58 -13.47
CA LEU A 137 0.80 4.12 -13.48
C LEU A 137 0.26 4.19 -12.04
N LEU A 138 -0.14 5.39 -11.61
CA LEU A 138 -0.99 5.58 -10.44
C LEU A 138 -2.42 5.16 -10.82
N VAL A 139 -2.74 3.89 -10.59
CA VAL A 139 -4.05 3.33 -10.90
C VAL A 139 -5.15 4.14 -10.18
N THR A 140 -6.27 4.39 -10.85
CA THR A 140 -7.40 5.13 -10.27
C THR A 140 -7.85 4.56 -8.92
N GLU A 141 -8.22 5.42 -7.98
CA GLU A 141 -8.58 5.07 -6.60
C GLU A 141 -7.48 4.34 -5.80
N SER A 142 -6.22 4.42 -6.24
CA SER A 142 -5.10 3.90 -5.47
C SER A 142 -5.04 4.60 -4.10
N PRO A 143 -4.99 3.85 -2.99
CA PRO A 143 -4.94 4.46 -1.68
C PRO A 143 -3.53 5.05 -1.46
N THR A 144 -3.49 6.37 -1.30
CA THR A 144 -2.28 7.12 -0.95
C THR A 144 -2.50 7.83 0.38
N GLN A 145 -1.41 8.29 0.97
CA GLN A 145 -1.42 9.13 2.17
C GLN A 145 -0.44 10.28 2.00
N GLU A 146 -0.60 11.32 2.80
CA GLU A 146 0.31 12.47 2.82
C GLU A 146 1.09 12.50 4.13
N ILE A 147 2.41 12.59 4.03
CA ILE A 147 3.32 12.71 5.18
C ILE A 147 4.23 13.91 4.91
N ASN A 148 4.14 14.93 5.77
CA ASN A 148 4.95 16.16 5.66
C ASN A 148 4.87 16.83 4.27
N GLY A 149 3.67 16.87 3.67
CA GLY A 149 3.45 17.44 2.34
C GLY A 149 3.93 16.55 1.18
N ILE A 150 4.30 15.30 1.45
CA ILE A 150 4.73 14.32 0.44
C ILE A 150 3.66 13.22 0.33
N THR A 151 3.08 13.08 -0.85
CA THR A 151 2.16 11.97 -1.13
C THR A 151 2.93 10.67 -1.33
N THR A 152 2.63 9.67 -0.50
CA THR A 152 3.28 8.36 -0.48
C THR A 152 2.26 7.23 -0.32
N VAL A 153 2.76 6.00 -0.27
CA VAL A 153 1.99 4.75 -0.33
C VAL A 153 1.30 4.46 1.02
N THR A 154 0.09 3.88 1.01
CA THR A 154 -0.50 3.25 2.21
C THR A 154 -0.14 1.77 2.29
N LEU A 155 -0.31 1.16 3.46
CA LEU A 155 -0.07 -0.27 3.63
C LEU A 155 -1.05 -1.11 2.79
N GLU A 156 -2.32 -0.70 2.68
CA GLU A 156 -3.29 -1.37 1.80
C GLU A 156 -2.81 -1.42 0.35
N LYS A 157 -2.22 -0.32 -0.13
CA LYS A 157 -1.69 -0.23 -1.48
C LYS A 157 -0.50 -1.16 -1.67
N ILE A 158 0.47 -1.13 -0.74
CA ILE A 158 1.64 -2.03 -0.76
C ILE A 158 1.20 -3.48 -0.90
N LEU A 159 0.29 -3.95 -0.02
CA LEU A 159 -0.16 -5.34 -0.02
C LEU A 159 -0.84 -5.74 -1.33
N VAL A 160 -1.70 -4.88 -1.87
CA VAL A 160 -2.35 -5.14 -3.16
C VAL A 160 -1.35 -5.10 -4.32
N ASP A 161 -0.37 -4.20 -4.29
CA ASP A 161 0.65 -4.08 -5.34
C ASP A 161 1.55 -5.33 -5.36
N ILE A 162 2.01 -5.82 -4.20
CA ILE A 162 2.74 -7.10 -4.06
C ILE A 162 1.94 -8.27 -4.64
N PHE A 163 0.65 -8.35 -4.32
CA PHE A 163 -0.23 -9.41 -4.80
C PHE A 163 -0.46 -9.35 -6.32
N CYS A 164 -0.51 -8.15 -6.90
CA CYS A 164 -0.84 -7.96 -8.31
C CYS A 164 0.38 -8.00 -9.25
N GLU A 165 1.57 -7.61 -8.76
CA GLU A 165 2.76 -7.39 -9.60
C GLU A 165 3.91 -8.34 -9.22
N ALA A 166 3.67 -9.64 -9.35
CA ALA A 166 4.59 -10.69 -8.96
C ALA A 166 6.01 -10.57 -9.55
N PHE A 167 6.17 -9.95 -10.72
CA PHE A 167 7.47 -9.75 -11.35
C PHE A 167 8.26 -8.56 -10.79
N LEU A 168 7.55 -7.50 -10.35
CA LEU A 168 8.20 -6.34 -9.73
C LEU A 168 8.56 -6.63 -8.27
N PHE A 169 7.71 -7.41 -7.60
CA PHE A 169 7.85 -7.81 -6.21
C PHE A 169 8.24 -9.28 -6.08
N ASP A 170 9.17 -9.74 -6.93
CA ASP A 170 9.58 -11.15 -7.01
C ASP A 170 10.14 -11.68 -5.68
N ALA A 171 10.94 -10.86 -4.99
CA ALA A 171 11.48 -11.14 -3.66
C ALA A 171 10.40 -11.22 -2.56
N GLN A 172 9.20 -10.70 -2.81
CA GLN A 172 8.07 -10.73 -1.87
C GLN A 172 7.06 -11.85 -2.20
N GLN A 173 7.30 -12.68 -3.23
CA GLN A 173 6.36 -13.75 -3.61
C GLN A 173 6.55 -15.02 -2.76
N GLY A 174 5.61 -15.96 -2.90
CA GLY A 174 5.65 -17.25 -2.20
C GLY A 174 5.37 -17.09 -0.70
N SER A 175 6.07 -17.86 0.13
CA SER A 175 5.89 -17.83 1.60
C SER A 175 6.19 -16.46 2.21
N GLU A 176 7.02 -15.65 1.54
CA GLU A 176 7.32 -14.30 1.99
C GLU A 176 6.09 -13.38 1.89
N MET A 177 5.23 -13.59 0.88
CA MET A 177 3.98 -12.84 0.73
C MET A 177 3.04 -13.10 1.91
N ASP A 178 2.88 -14.37 2.29
CA ASP A 178 2.02 -14.78 3.40
C ASP A 178 2.50 -14.16 4.72
N GLN A 179 3.82 -14.18 4.92
CA GLN A 179 4.46 -13.55 6.07
C GLN A 179 4.26 -12.02 6.08
N ILE A 180 4.46 -11.35 4.95
CA ILE A 180 4.27 -9.89 4.82
C ILE A 180 2.83 -9.52 5.19
N PHE A 181 1.84 -10.23 4.63
CA PHE A 181 0.44 -10.00 4.94
C PHE A 181 0.16 -10.24 6.43
N LYS A 182 0.62 -11.37 6.99
CA LYS A 182 0.44 -11.69 8.41
C LYS A 182 0.99 -10.59 9.31
N GLU A 183 2.26 -10.21 9.17
CA GLU A 183 2.92 -9.18 9.97
C GLU A 183 2.23 -7.82 9.82
N ALA A 184 1.82 -7.46 8.61
CA ALA A 184 1.13 -6.21 8.34
C ALA A 184 -0.20 -6.12 9.12
N PHE A 185 -1.02 -7.17 9.05
CA PHE A 185 -2.31 -7.22 9.77
C PHE A 185 -2.15 -7.38 11.29
N GLU A 186 -1.04 -7.94 11.78
CA GLU A 186 -0.76 -8.03 13.21
C GLU A 186 -0.30 -6.68 13.79
N LYS A 187 0.56 -5.94 13.06
CA LYS A 187 1.17 -4.70 13.53
C LYS A 187 0.32 -3.45 13.32
N TYR A 188 -0.47 -3.40 12.24
CA TYR A 188 -1.12 -2.18 11.78
C TYR A 188 -2.63 -2.34 11.57
N ALA A 189 -3.36 -1.23 11.70
CA ALA A 189 -4.74 -1.17 11.25
C ALA A 189 -4.79 -1.10 9.72
N ILE A 190 -5.39 -2.12 9.09
CA ILE A 190 -5.49 -2.23 7.64
C ILE A 190 -6.96 -2.27 7.24
N SER A 191 -7.34 -1.42 6.29
CA SER A 191 -8.71 -1.42 5.77
C SER A 191 -8.88 -2.40 4.61
N GLU A 192 -9.41 -3.60 4.89
CA GLU A 192 -9.74 -4.58 3.84
C GLU A 192 -10.67 -3.99 2.77
N SER A 193 -11.62 -3.13 3.15
CA SER A 193 -12.50 -2.45 2.18
C SER A 193 -11.73 -1.54 1.21
N LYS A 194 -10.69 -0.83 1.67
CA LYS A 194 -9.81 -0.04 0.79
C LYS A 194 -8.98 -0.96 -0.11
N MET A 195 -8.42 -2.04 0.44
CA MET A 195 -7.67 -3.04 -0.34
C MET A 195 -8.53 -3.64 -1.46
N LEU A 196 -9.72 -4.15 -1.14
CA LEU A 196 -10.60 -4.79 -2.10
C LEU A 196 -11.12 -3.83 -3.17
N ARG A 197 -11.38 -2.56 -2.79
CA ARG A 197 -11.70 -1.51 -3.76
C ARG A 197 -10.54 -1.29 -4.72
N TYR A 198 -9.33 -1.13 -4.21
CA TYR A 198 -8.15 -0.92 -5.05
C TYR A 198 -7.84 -2.14 -5.94
N ALA A 199 -7.91 -3.35 -5.38
CA ALA A 199 -7.75 -4.60 -6.12
C ALA A 199 -8.79 -4.75 -7.25
N SER A 200 -10.00 -4.21 -7.08
CA SER A 200 -11.01 -4.21 -8.16
C SER A 200 -10.56 -3.40 -9.38
N ARG A 201 -9.89 -2.26 -9.17
CA ARG A 201 -9.31 -1.43 -10.23
C ARG A 201 -8.15 -2.13 -10.92
N ARG A 202 -7.47 -3.02 -10.20
CA ARG A 202 -6.43 -3.92 -10.73
C ARG A 202 -6.98 -5.24 -11.29
N ARG A 203 -8.30 -5.44 -11.32
CA ARG A 203 -8.97 -6.68 -11.77
C ARG A 203 -8.55 -7.93 -10.99
N LYS A 204 -8.19 -7.75 -9.72
CA LYS A 204 -7.69 -8.78 -8.80
C LYS A 204 -8.50 -8.96 -7.52
N LYS A 205 -9.71 -8.36 -7.46
CA LYS A 205 -10.54 -8.37 -6.25
C LYS A 205 -10.91 -9.79 -5.81
N GLN A 206 -11.40 -10.63 -6.72
CA GLN A 206 -11.87 -11.97 -6.37
C GLN A 206 -10.71 -12.86 -5.91
N GLU A 207 -9.57 -12.84 -6.60
CA GLU A 207 -8.40 -13.61 -6.16
C GLU A 207 -7.88 -13.12 -4.82
N LEU A 208 -7.85 -11.81 -4.58
CA LEU A 208 -7.43 -11.25 -3.29
C LEU A 208 -8.39 -11.62 -2.15
N GLU A 209 -9.71 -11.66 -2.40
CA GLU A 209 -10.70 -12.11 -1.41
C GLU A 209 -10.50 -13.58 -1.02
N ILE A 210 -10.14 -14.44 -1.98
CA ILE A 210 -9.84 -15.85 -1.72
C ILE A 210 -8.56 -15.95 -0.89
N TYR A 211 -7.50 -15.28 -1.31
CA TYR A 211 -6.20 -15.27 -0.63
C TYR A 211 -6.30 -14.78 0.82
N LEU A 212 -7.03 -13.67 1.07
CA LEU A 212 -7.22 -13.14 2.42
C LEU A 212 -7.99 -14.12 3.33
N LYS A 213 -8.93 -14.90 2.80
CA LYS A 213 -9.65 -15.92 3.58
C LYS A 213 -8.71 -17.07 3.96
N GLU A 214 -7.89 -17.53 3.04
CA GLU A 214 -6.89 -18.57 3.29
C GLU A 214 -5.94 -18.14 4.41
N ILE A 215 -5.32 -16.95 4.31
CA ILE A 215 -4.48 -16.39 5.38
C ILE A 215 -5.24 -16.27 6.70
N SER A 216 -6.49 -15.82 6.68
CA SER A 216 -7.30 -15.64 7.89
C SER A 216 -7.55 -16.94 8.64
N ILE A 217 -7.75 -18.05 7.93
CA ILE A 217 -7.89 -19.38 8.53
C ILE A 217 -6.60 -19.77 9.26
N TYR A 218 -5.44 -19.50 8.67
CA TYR A 218 -4.15 -19.77 9.32
C TYR A 218 -3.88 -18.89 10.55
N ARG A 219 -4.44 -17.66 10.60
CA ARG A 219 -4.32 -16.77 11.77
C ARG A 219 -5.14 -17.23 12.98
N GLN A 220 -6.15 -18.10 12.81
CA GLN A 220 -7.02 -18.58 13.90
C GLN A 220 -6.51 -19.85 14.59
N GLN A 221 -5.42 -20.47 14.09
CA GLN A 221 -4.91 -21.76 14.57
C GLN A 221 -3.76 -21.65 15.60
N PHE A 222 -3.47 -20.44 16.11
CA PHE A 222 -2.43 -20.20 17.11
C PHE A 222 -2.96 -19.38 18.29
#